data_AF-X1G857-F1
#
_entry.id   AF-X1G857-F1
#
_cell.length_a   1.000
_cell.length_b   1.000
_cell.length_c   1.000
_cell.angle_alpha   90.00
_cell.angle_beta   90.00
_cell.angle_gamma   90.00
#
_symmetry.space_group_name_H-M   'P 1'
#
loop_
_entity.id
_entity.type
_entity.pdbx_description
1 polymer ?
#
loop_
_entity_poly.entity_id
_entity_poly.type
_entity_poly.pdbx_seq_one_letter_code
_entity_poly.pdbx_strand_id
1 'polypeptide(L)'
;ENVGNLVCPAGFDLGEDDRVVMVSIPEGDDKPIKYPVMFRKASVVLINKTDLLAYTNFNMDKIKKDALNINPSLKIFEISCQTGEGLDDWFDWLKEQVRKKRDED
;
A
#
# COMPACT_ATOMS: atom_id res chain seq x y z
N GLU A 1 -3.72 22.49 -3.33
CA GLU A 1 -2.76 21.41 -3.08
C GLU A 1 -3.48 20.08 -3.30
N ASN A 2 -2.92 19.14 -4.06
CA ASN A 2 -3.53 17.81 -4.15
C ASN A 2 -3.36 17.16 -2.77
N VAL A 3 -4.48 16.88 -2.10
CA VAL A 3 -4.51 16.35 -0.72
C VAL A 3 -3.89 14.94 -0.62
N GLY A 4 -3.56 14.29 -1.75
CA GLY A 4 -2.74 13.08 -1.81
C GLY A 4 -1.47 13.30 -2.65
N ASN A 5 -0.30 13.08 -2.03
CA ASN A 5 1.00 13.11 -2.71
C ASN A 5 1.90 11.97 -2.19
N LEU A 6 2.64 11.33 -3.09
CA LEU A 6 3.62 10.29 -2.77
C LEU A 6 5.05 10.84 -2.58
N VAL A 7 5.21 12.17 -2.52
CA VAL A 7 6.52 12.82 -2.36
C VAL A 7 6.62 13.52 -1.01
N CYS A 8 5.81 14.56 -0.76
CA CYS A 8 5.96 15.38 0.45
C CYS A 8 5.79 14.59 1.76
N PRO A 9 4.77 13.72 1.92
CA PRO A 9 4.57 12.97 3.17
C PRO A 9 5.68 11.96 3.49
N ALA A 10 6.50 11.59 2.50
CA ALA A 10 7.59 10.63 2.68
C ALA A 10 8.66 11.16 3.64
N GLY A 11 8.83 12.48 3.71
CA GLY A 11 9.88 13.14 4.50
C GLY A 11 9.55 13.32 5.99
N PHE A 12 8.28 13.23 6.38
CA PHE A 12 7.82 13.58 7.72
C PHE A 12 7.41 12.33 8.48
N ASP A 13 7.96 12.19 9.68
CA ASP A 13 7.50 11.24 10.70
C ASP A 13 6.42 11.94 11.53
N LEU A 14 5.26 11.30 11.71
CA LEU A 14 4.13 11.85 12.46
C LEU A 14 3.96 11.17 13.82
N GLY A 15 4.88 10.27 14.21
CA GLY A 15 4.73 9.41 15.38
C GLY A 15 3.70 8.30 15.17
N GLU A 16 3.46 7.90 13.92
CA GLU A 16 2.58 6.78 13.59
C GLU A 16 3.24 5.43 13.93
N ASP A 17 2.44 4.45 14.39
CA ASP A 17 2.93 3.08 14.60
C ASP A 17 3.18 2.35 13.26
N ASP A 18 2.33 2.59 12.27
CA ASP A 18 2.38 1.97 10.95
C ASP A 18 2.08 2.95 9.83
N ARG A 19 2.79 2.79 8.71
CA ARG A 19 2.58 3.59 7.49
C ARG A 19 2.01 2.73 6.38
N VAL A 20 0.87 3.16 5.84
CA VAL A 20 0.19 2.48 4.72
C VAL A 20 0.27 3.36 3.48
N VAL A 21 0.73 2.78 2.38
CA VAL A 21 0.69 3.40 1.04
C VAL A 21 -0.44 2.76 0.24
N MET A 22 -1.22 3.56 -0.48
CA MET A 22 -2.20 3.03 -1.41
C MET A 22 -1.89 3.52 -2.82
N VAL A 23 -1.95 2.60 -3.78
CA VAL A 23 -1.88 2.86 -5.21
C VAL A 23 -3.10 2.25 -5.88
N SER A 24 -3.60 2.88 -6.94
CA SER A 24 -4.72 2.30 -7.70
C SER A 24 -4.30 1.84 -9.09
N ILE A 25 -4.98 0.80 -9.60
CA ILE A 25 -4.73 0.25 -10.95
C ILE A 25 -4.62 1.35 -12.05
N PRO A 26 -5.52 2.36 -12.12
CA PRO A 26 -5.44 3.38 -13.17
C PRO A 26 -4.21 4.29 -13.10
N GLU A 27 -3.51 4.34 -11.98
CA GLU A 27 -2.31 5.16 -11.86
C GLU A 27 -1.12 4.54 -12.60
N GLY A 28 -1.10 3.22 -12.78
CA GLY A 28 -0.01 2.46 -13.42
C GLY A 28 0.98 1.82 -12.45
N ASP A 29 1.60 0.72 -12.88
CA ASP A 29 2.42 -0.21 -12.07
C ASP A 29 3.84 0.27 -11.72
N ASP A 30 4.19 1.50 -12.09
CA ASP A 30 5.54 2.06 -11.96
C ASP A 30 5.76 2.87 -10.66
N LYS A 31 4.73 2.93 -9.79
CA LYS A 31 4.77 3.74 -8.55
C LYS A 31 5.89 3.40 -7.58
N PRO A 32 6.24 2.13 -7.33
CA PRO A 32 7.33 1.82 -6.42
C PRO A 32 8.65 2.47 -6.88
N ILE A 33 8.97 2.36 -8.16
CA ILE A 33 10.20 2.91 -8.74
C ILE A 33 10.17 4.44 -8.80
N LYS A 34 9.01 5.04 -9.07
CA LYS A 34 8.86 6.51 -9.09
C LYS A 34 8.91 7.15 -7.70
N TYR A 35 8.45 6.45 -6.66
CA TYR A 35 8.33 6.97 -5.30
C TYR A 35 9.01 6.06 -4.27
N PRO A 36 10.31 5.72 -4.42
CA PRO A 36 10.94 4.66 -3.65
C PRO A 36 11.01 4.94 -2.15
N VAL A 37 11.06 6.22 -1.75
CA VAL A 37 11.10 6.61 -0.33
C VAL A 37 9.79 6.27 0.38
N MET A 38 8.64 6.43 -0.28
CA MET A 38 7.34 6.07 0.31
C MET A 38 7.24 4.57 0.56
N PHE A 39 7.61 3.76 -0.44
CA PHE A 39 7.55 2.30 -0.34
C PHE A 39 8.56 1.74 0.67
N ARG A 40 9.73 2.38 0.79
CA ARG A 40 10.74 2.00 1.79
C ARG A 40 10.27 2.19 3.23
N LYS A 41 9.47 3.22 3.50
CA LYS A 41 8.97 3.55 4.84
C LYS A 41 7.62 2.92 5.18
N ALA A 42 6.97 2.28 4.22
CA ALA A 42 5.66 1.70 4.42
C ALA A 42 5.74 0.33 5.10
N SER A 43 4.85 0.05 6.04
CA SER A 43 4.57 -1.30 6.55
C SER A 43 3.73 -2.10 5.55
N VAL A 44 2.81 -1.40 4.87
CA VAL A 44 1.82 -1.99 3.96
C VAL A 44 1.70 -1.18 2.68
N VAL A 45 1.53 -1.86 1.55
CA VAL A 45 0.95 -1.28 0.33
C VAL A 45 -0.39 -1.93 -0.02
N LEU A 46 -1.39 -1.10 -0.26
CA LEU A 46 -2.68 -1.48 -0.80
C LEU A 46 -2.70 -1.20 -2.31
N ILE A 47 -2.88 -2.24 -3.12
CA ILE A 47 -3.10 -2.12 -4.56
C ILE A 47 -4.61 -2.17 -4.77
N ASN A 48 -5.23 -1.00 -4.92
CA ASN A 48 -6.67 -0.84 -4.97
C ASN A 48 -7.21 -0.79 -6.41
N LYS A 49 -8.53 -1.01 -6.55
CA LYS A 49 -9.27 -1.04 -7.81
C LYS A 49 -8.89 -2.23 -8.68
N THR A 50 -8.63 -3.38 -8.08
CA THR A 50 -8.30 -4.63 -8.80
C THR A 50 -9.40 -5.06 -9.78
N ASP A 51 -10.64 -4.64 -9.55
CA ASP A 51 -11.77 -4.79 -10.47
C ASP A 51 -11.52 -4.16 -11.85
N LEU A 52 -10.60 -3.19 -11.95
CA LEU A 52 -10.23 -2.55 -13.20
C LEU A 52 -9.08 -3.25 -13.95
N LEU A 53 -8.46 -4.28 -13.37
CA LEU A 53 -7.25 -4.90 -13.92
C LEU A 53 -7.44 -5.37 -15.37
N ALA A 54 -8.59 -6.00 -15.66
CA ALA A 54 -8.93 -6.54 -16.98
C ALA A 54 -9.07 -5.46 -18.09
N TYR A 55 -9.17 -4.18 -17.72
CA TYR A 55 -9.35 -3.07 -18.65
C TYR A 55 -8.08 -2.23 -18.83
N THR A 56 -6.95 -2.68 -18.29
CA THR A 56 -5.69 -1.93 -18.29
C THR A 56 -4.51 -2.81 -18.66
N ASN A 57 -3.39 -2.18 -19.00
CA ASN A 57 -2.10 -2.85 -19.18
C ASN A 57 -1.29 -2.94 -17.88
N PHE A 58 -1.94 -2.78 -16.72
CA PHE A 58 -1.27 -2.80 -15.43
C PHE A 58 -0.68 -4.18 -15.15
N ASN A 59 0.61 -4.24 -14.84
CA ASN A 59 1.29 -5.49 -14.51
C ASN A 59 1.38 -5.70 -12.99
N MET A 60 0.54 -6.60 -12.48
CA MET A 60 0.45 -6.92 -11.06
C MET A 60 1.76 -7.53 -10.50
N ASP A 61 2.41 -8.41 -11.25
CA ASP A 61 3.66 -9.04 -10.80
C ASP A 61 4.80 -8.03 -10.74
N LYS A 62 4.85 -7.11 -11.71
CA LYS A 62 5.86 -6.07 -11.78
C LYS A 62 5.78 -5.15 -10.57
N ILE A 63 4.61 -4.62 -10.24
CA ILE A 63 4.49 -3.70 -9.09
C ILE A 63 4.85 -4.40 -7.77
N LYS A 64 4.43 -5.66 -7.58
CA LYS A 64 4.77 -6.45 -6.38
C LYS A 64 6.27 -6.65 -6.27
N LYS A 65 6.91 -7.08 -7.36
CA LYS A 65 8.36 -7.29 -7.41
C LYS A 65 9.13 -5.99 -7.15
N ASP A 66 8.75 -4.90 -7.80
CA ASP A 66 9.41 -3.61 -7.63
C ASP A 66 9.25 -3.10 -6.19
N ALA A 67 8.07 -3.25 -5.59
CA ALA A 67 7.81 -2.87 -4.20
C ALA A 67 8.64 -3.69 -3.22
N LEU A 68 8.69 -5.03 -3.38
CA LEU A 68 9.47 -5.92 -2.52
C LEU A 68 10.99 -5.74 -2.67
N ASN A 69 11.46 -5.39 -3.86
CA ASN A 69 12.87 -5.03 -4.07
C ASN A 69 13.27 -3.77 -3.29
N ILE A 70 12.33 -2.84 -3.09
CA ILE A 70 12.56 -1.61 -2.33
C ILE A 70 12.42 -1.86 -0.83
N ASN A 71 11.44 -2.67 -0.43
CA ASN A 71 11.19 -3.06 0.95
C ASN A 71 10.79 -4.55 1.03
N PRO A 72 11.74 -5.45 1.36
CA PRO A 72 11.47 -6.88 1.47
C PRO A 72 10.49 -7.27 2.58
N SER A 73 10.26 -6.40 3.57
CA SER A 73 9.33 -6.63 4.68
C SER A 73 7.91 -6.12 4.41
N LEU A 74 7.70 -5.46 3.26
CA LEU A 74 6.43 -4.82 2.92
C LEU A 74 5.32 -5.87 2.76
N LYS A 75 4.22 -5.68 3.48
CA LYS A 75 3.00 -6.45 3.23
C LYS A 75 2.22 -5.83 2.07
N ILE A 76 1.73 -6.68 1.16
CA ILE A 76 0.98 -6.26 -0.02
C ILE A 76 -0.43 -6.84 0.08
N PHE A 77 -1.45 -5.98 -0.05
CA PHE A 77 -2.84 -6.41 -0.22
C PHE A 77 -3.36 -5.95 -1.57
N GLU A 78 -4.01 -6.87 -2.27
CA GLU A 78 -4.77 -6.61 -3.49
C GLU A 78 -6.23 -6.44 -3.11
N ILE A 79 -6.77 -5.25 -3.35
CA ILE A 79 -8.12 -4.92 -2.90
C ILE A 79 -8.96 -4.26 -3.99
N SER A 80 -10.27 -4.41 -3.88
CA SER A 80 -11.23 -3.55 -4.55
C SER A 80 -12.21 -3.02 -3.53
N CYS A 81 -12.17 -1.71 -3.29
CA CYS A 81 -13.21 -1.05 -2.50
C CYS A 81 -14.58 -1.06 -3.20
N GLN A 82 -14.64 -1.35 -4.51
CA GLN A 82 -15.88 -1.42 -5.28
C GLN A 82 -16.58 -2.77 -5.08
N THR A 83 -15.84 -3.88 -5.08
CA THR A 83 -16.40 -5.24 -4.94
C THR A 83 -16.30 -5.79 -3.52
N GLY A 84 -15.44 -5.22 -2.69
CA GLY A 84 -15.11 -5.70 -1.35
C GLY A 84 -14.00 -6.75 -1.31
N GLU A 85 -13.51 -7.20 -2.47
CA GLU A 85 -12.44 -8.21 -2.55
C GLU A 85 -11.17 -7.75 -1.81
N GLY A 86 -10.59 -8.66 -1.02
CA GLY A 86 -9.35 -8.45 -0.26
C GLY A 86 -9.45 -7.53 0.96
N LEU A 87 -10.62 -6.90 1.20
CA LEU A 87 -10.78 -5.98 2.33
C LEU A 87 -10.75 -6.69 3.69
N ASP A 88 -11.28 -7.91 3.79
CA ASP A 88 -11.31 -8.65 5.05
C ASP A 88 -9.88 -8.95 5.56
N ASP A 89 -8.99 -9.41 4.68
CA ASP A 89 -7.58 -9.66 5.02
C ASP A 89 -6.86 -8.37 5.45
N TRP A 90 -7.14 -7.25 4.77
CA TRP A 90 -6.63 -5.94 5.15
C TRP A 90 -7.14 -5.52 6.55
N PHE A 91 -8.44 -5.66 6.79
CA PHE A 91 -9.05 -5.30 8.07
C PHE A 91 -8.54 -6.17 9.21
N ASP A 92 -8.30 -7.45 8.97
CA ASP A 92 -7.78 -8.35 9.99
C ASP A 92 -6.33 -8.02 10.34
N TRP A 93 -5.50 -7.65 9.36
CA TRP A 93 -4.16 -7.14 9.65
C TRP A 93 -4.20 -5.87 10.52
N LEU A 94 -5.10 -4.93 10.21
CA LEU A 94 -5.24 -3.70 10.98
C LEU A 94 -5.69 -3.98 12.42
N LYS A 95 -6.69 -4.86 12.61
CA LYS A 95 -7.13 -5.30 13.94
C LYS A 95 -5.99 -5.98 14.70
N GLU A 96 -5.14 -6.74 14.03
CA GLU A 96 -3.95 -7.36 14.63
C GLU A 96 -2.95 -6.30 15.13
N GLN A 97 -2.66 -5.26 14.35
CA GLN A 97 -1.74 -4.19 14.79
C GLN A 97 -2.29 -3.45 16.01
N VAL A 98 -3.59 -3.13 16.00
CA VAL A 98 -4.26 -2.50 17.14
C VAL A 98 -4.20 -3.37 18.40
N ARG A 99 -4.36 -4.70 18.26
CA ARG A 99 -4.23 -5.63 19.40
C ARG A 99 -2.81 -5.66 19.94
N LYS A 100 -1.81 -5.82 19.07
CA LYS A 100 -0.38 -5.82 19.46
C LYS A 100 -0.03 -4.56 20.24
N LYS A 101 -0.44 -3.40 19.74
CA LYS A 101 -0.16 -2.12 20.40
C LYS A 101 -0.78 -2.04 21.80
N ARG A 102 -2.01 -2.55 21.97
CA ARG A 102 -2.69 -2.57 23.27
C ARG A 102 -2.07 -3.53 24.29
N ASP A 103 -1.49 -4.63 23.82
CA ASP A 103 -0.88 -5.65 24.67
C ASP A 103 0.57 -5.28 25.06
N GLU A 104 1.19 -4.31 24.37
CA GLU A 104 2.52 -3.77 24.65
C GLU A 104 2.52 -2.66 25.74
N ASP A 105 1.34 -2.09 26.04
CA ASP A 105 1.11 -1.10 27.11
C ASP A 105 0.74 -1.76 28.46
#